data_AF-A0A3D5XST8-F1
#
_entry.id   AF-A0A3D5XST8-F1
#
_cell.length_a   1.000
_cell.length_b   1.000
_cell.length_c   1.000
_cell.angle_alpha   90.00
_cell.angle_beta   90.00
_cell.angle_gamma   90.00
#
_symmetry.space_group_name_H-M   'P 1'
#
loop_
_entity.id
_entity.type
_entity.pdbx_description
1 polymer ?
#
loop_
_entity_poly.entity_id
_entity_poly.type
_entity_poly.pdbx_seq_one_letter_code
_entity_poly.pdbx_strand_id
1 'polypeptide(L)' 'MAVQQRRTSRTRRNKRRTHIKLKVPTLVKCPSCGEMKRSHHQCPNCLAR' A
#
# COMPACT_ATOMS: atom_id res chain seq x y z
N MET A 1 23.89 20.61 -17.83
CA MET A 1 22.78 19.79 -17.29
C MET A 1 23.34 18.57 -16.59
N ALA A 2 22.79 18.14 -15.46
CA ALA A 2 23.25 16.92 -14.78
C ALA A 2 22.74 15.67 -15.50
N VAL A 3 23.66 14.82 -15.96
CA VAL A 3 23.35 13.55 -16.63
C VAL A 3 24.01 12.39 -15.90
N GLN A 4 23.45 11.19 -16.05
CA GLN A 4 24.06 10.00 -15.45
C GLN A 4 25.36 9.64 -16.18
N GLN A 5 26.47 9.58 -15.45
CA GLN A 5 27.76 9.20 -16.04
C GLN A 5 27.81 7.74 -16.51
N ARG A 6 27.09 6.82 -15.84
CA ARG A 6 27.07 5.38 -16.14
C ARG A 6 25.72 4.75 -15.80
N ARG A 7 25.41 3.64 -16.45
CA ARG A 7 24.26 2.79 -16.10
C ARG A 7 24.39 2.25 -14.68
N THR A 8 23.34 2.37 -13.87
CA THR A 8 23.31 1.75 -12.54
C THR A 8 23.28 0.23 -12.63
N SER A 9 24.14 -0.47 -11.88
CA SER A 9 24.16 -1.93 -11.84
C SER A 9 22.85 -2.53 -11.32
N ARG A 10 22.56 -3.78 -11.70
CA ARG A 10 21.37 -4.51 -11.24
C ARG A 10 21.28 -4.52 -9.71
N THR A 11 22.39 -4.81 -9.04
CA THR A 11 22.50 -4.82 -7.57
C THR A 11 22.21 -3.44 -6.97
N ARG A 12 22.80 -2.37 -7.50
CA ARG A 12 22.58 -1.00 -6.98
C ARG A 12 21.13 -0.56 -7.17
N ARG A 13 20.52 -0.86 -8.32
CA ARG A 13 19.10 -0.59 -8.59
C ARG A 13 18.19 -1.34 -7.61
N ASN A 14 18.45 -2.63 -7.38
CA ASN A 14 17.62 -3.47 -6.52
C ASN A 14 17.77 -3.07 -5.03
N LYS A 15 19.00 -2.77 -4.58
CA LYS A 15 19.25 -2.23 -3.22
C LYS A 15 18.52 -0.91 -2.98
N ARG A 16 18.43 -0.02 -3.96
CA ARG A 16 17.66 1.22 -3.84
C ARG A 16 16.15 0.99 -3.72
N ARG A 17 15.63 -0.11 -4.26
CA ARG A 17 14.18 -0.43 -4.27
C ARG A 17 13.72 -1.22 -3.03
N THR A 18 14.58 -1.52 -2.08
CA THR A 18 14.25 -2.34 -0.88
C THR A 18 13.15 -1.74 -0.02
N HIS A 19 13.02 -0.42 0.00
CA HIS A 19 12.03 0.31 0.81
C HIS A 19 10.67 0.45 0.11
N ILE A 20 10.61 0.19 -1.21
CA ILE A 20 9.39 0.36 -2.01
C ILE A 20 8.58 -0.94 -1.96
N LYS A 21 7.96 -1.20 -0.81
CA LYS A 21 7.09 -2.36 -0.60
C LYS A 21 5.67 -1.89 -0.30
N LEU A 22 4.68 -2.55 -0.88
CA LEU A 22 3.28 -2.31 -0.53
C LEU A 22 3.02 -2.86 0.88
N LYS A 23 2.35 -2.07 1.71
CA LYS A 23 1.85 -2.50 3.01
C LYS A 23 0.39 -2.91 2.87
N VAL A 24 -0.01 -3.99 3.55
CA VAL A 24 -1.41 -4.42 3.61
C VAL A 24 -2.21 -3.37 4.39
N PRO A 25 -3.40 -2.96 3.92
CA PRO A 25 -4.24 -2.03 4.66
C PRO A 25 -4.75 -2.67 5.96
N THR A 26 -4.86 -1.87 7.01
CA THR A 26 -5.47 -2.30 8.27
C THR A 26 -6.98 -2.37 8.10
N LEU A 27 -7.52 -3.58 8.18
CA LEU A 27 -8.95 -3.85 8.10
C LEU A 27 -9.48 -4.29 9.48
N VAL A 28 -10.64 -3.79 9.84
CA VAL A 28 -11.34 -4.05 11.11
C VAL A 28 -12.72 -4.61 10.81
N LYS A 29 -13.23 -5.50 11.66
CA LYS A 29 -14.59 -6.03 11.54
C LYS A 29 -15.62 -4.92 11.78
N CYS A 30 -16.63 -4.85 10.93
CA CYS A 30 -17.76 -3.95 11.11
C CYS A 30 -18.69 -4.48 12.21
N PRO A 31 -19.07 -3.67 13.22
CA PRO A 31 -19.95 -4.13 14.30
C PRO A 31 -21.39 -4.39 13.82
N SER A 32 -21.82 -3.81 12.70
CA SER A 32 -23.20 -3.90 12.22
C SER A 32 -23.44 -5.04 11.23
N CYS A 33 -22.44 -5.43 10.43
CA CYS A 33 -22.58 -6.47 9.40
C CYS A 33 -21.52 -7.59 9.45
N GLY A 34 -20.52 -7.49 10.33
CA GLY A 34 -19.45 -8.48 10.47
C GLY A 34 -18.37 -8.45 9.38
N GLU A 35 -18.55 -7.69 8.30
CA GLU A 35 -17.59 -7.61 7.20
C GLU A 35 -16.35 -6.75 7.50
N MET A 36 -15.28 -6.98 6.75
CA MET A 36 -14.03 -6.25 6.89
C MET A 36 -14.14 -4.86 6.26
N LYS A 37 -13.90 -3.82 7.05
CA LYS A 37 -13.86 -2.43 6.60
C LYS A 37 -12.54 -1.76 6.94
N ARG A 38 -12.21 -0.66 6.26
CA ARG A 38 -11.08 0.20 6.68
C ARG A 38 -11.39 0.87 8.02
N SER A 39 -10.38 0.99 8.87
CA SER A 39 -10.48 1.73 10.13
C SER A 39 -10.85 3.20 9.87
N HIS A 40 -11.73 3.78 10.69
CA HIS A 40 -12.29 5.14 10.55
C HIS A 40 -13.08 5.44 9.26
N HIS A 41 -13.44 4.41 8.50
CA HIS A 41 -14.36 4.54 7.38
C HIS A 41 -15.71 3.88 7.71
N GLN A 42 -16.76 4.42 7.09
CA GLN A 42 -18.06 3.76 7.07
C GLN A 42 -17.96 2.47 6.25
N CYS A 43 -18.65 1.42 6.70
CA CYS A 43 -18.67 0.16 5.95
C CYS A 43 -19.40 0.39 4.62
N PRO A 44 -18.78 0.07 3.46
CA PRO A 44 -19.44 0.26 2.16
C PRO A 44 -20.68 -0.63 2.02
N ASN A 45 -20.71 -1.81 2.67
CA ASN A 45 -21.87 -2.68 2.63
C ASN A 45 -23.01 -2.20 3.55
N CYS A 46 -22.71 -1.57 4.69
CA CYS A 46 -23.75 -0.93 5.50
C CYS A 46 -24.31 0.36 4.87
N LEU A 47 -23.61 0.95 3.91
CA LEU A 47 -24.06 2.14 3.17
C LEU A 47 -24.88 1.80 1.92
N ALA A 48 -24.68 0.60 1.36
CA ALA A 48 -25.39 0.13 0.18
C ALA A 48 -26.66 -0.67 0.52
N ARG A 49 -27.02 -0.75 1.81
CA ARG A 49 -28.26 -1.34 2.32
C ARG A 49 -29.14 -0.26 2.93
#